data_AF-A0A960ARL1-F1
#
_entry.id   AF-A0A960ARL1-F1
#
_cell.length_a   1.000
_cell.length_b   1.000
_cell.length_c   1.000
_cell.angle_alpha   90.00
_cell.angle_beta   90.00
_cell.angle_gamma   90.00
#
_symmetry.space_group_name_H-M   'P 1'
#
loop_
_entity.id
_entity.type
_entity.pdbx_description
1 polymer ?
#
loop_
_entity_poly.entity_id
_entity_poly.type
_entity_poly.pdbx_seq_one_letter_code
_entity_poly.pdbx_strand_id
1 'polypeptide(L)'
;MRDLPGDEVSVTAAPTPVDSTALDLADEMAVAVQEFVIAVERVAAGGLGDSAIALLLIHTSQLAAHGARLGALTDVVPEGRYEPDTGGEPEVDDLRLRLAEVFSHADRYNTIDDPY
;
A
#
# COMPACT_ATOMS: atom_id res chain seq x y z
N MET A 1 22.90 29.83 -4.12
CA MET A 1 21.72 28.95 -4.25
C MET A 1 20.88 29.59 -5.32
N ARG A 2 20.87 29.03 -6.54
CA ARG A 2 20.15 29.61 -7.68
C ARG A 2 18.69 29.19 -7.58
N ASP A 3 17.82 30.17 -7.52
CA ASP A 3 16.37 30.04 -7.62
C ASP A 3 16.02 29.19 -8.83
N LEU A 4 15.37 28.05 -8.61
CA LEU A 4 14.90 27.19 -9.70
C LEU A 4 13.56 27.75 -10.18
N PRO A 5 13.35 27.93 -11.49
CA PRO A 5 12.18 28.60 -12.06
C PRO A 5 10.82 27.90 -11.82
N GLY A 6 10.78 26.84 -11.02
CA GLY A 6 9.57 26.14 -10.58
C GLY A 6 9.09 26.49 -9.17
N ASP A 7 9.93 27.12 -8.33
CA ASP A 7 9.60 27.41 -6.92
C ASP A 7 8.56 28.55 -6.80
N GLU A 8 8.58 29.52 -7.72
CA GLU A 8 7.65 30.65 -7.74
C GLU A 8 6.22 30.27 -8.20
N VAL A 9 6.06 29.19 -8.97
CA VAL A 9 4.75 28.82 -9.56
C VAL A 9 3.82 28.19 -8.51
N SER A 10 4.37 27.67 -7.40
CA SER A 10 3.60 26.89 -6.43
C SER A 10 2.97 27.70 -5.29
N VAL A 11 3.41 28.94 -5.04
CA VAL A 11 2.96 29.71 -3.85
C VAL A 11 1.65 30.46 -4.08
N THR A 12 1.14 30.50 -5.34
CA THR A 12 0.01 31.36 -5.73
C THR A 12 -1.27 30.59 -6.09
N ALA A 13 -1.26 29.26 -6.09
CA ALA A 13 -2.46 28.47 -6.35
C ALA A 13 -3.43 28.61 -5.17
N ALA A 14 -4.71 28.86 -5.46
CA ALA A 14 -5.74 28.81 -4.42
C ALA A 14 -5.88 27.36 -3.94
N PRO A 15 -5.96 27.12 -2.61
CA PRO A 15 -6.04 25.76 -2.08
C PRO A 15 -7.25 25.05 -2.65
N THR A 16 -7.05 23.82 -3.09
CA THR A 16 -8.09 22.92 -3.56
C THR A 16 -9.08 22.74 -2.41
N PRO A 17 -10.38 22.97 -2.65
CA PRO A 17 -11.40 22.73 -1.64
C PRO A 17 -11.29 21.30 -1.13
N VAL A 18 -11.27 21.15 0.20
CA VAL A 18 -11.21 19.83 0.83
C VAL A 18 -12.47 19.04 0.47
N ASP A 19 -12.29 17.92 -0.21
CA ASP A 19 -13.34 16.94 -0.47
C ASP A 19 -13.44 15.98 0.71
N SER A 20 -14.50 16.11 1.52
CA SER A 20 -14.74 15.24 2.66
C SER A 20 -14.90 13.77 2.27
N THR A 21 -15.49 13.49 1.10
CA THR A 21 -15.67 12.11 0.62
C THR A 21 -14.32 11.49 0.24
N ALA A 22 -13.43 12.27 -0.36
CA ALA A 22 -12.08 11.81 -0.66
C ALA A 22 -11.26 11.57 0.63
N LEU A 23 -11.42 12.43 1.64
CA LEU A 23 -10.78 12.24 2.95
C LEU A 23 -11.27 10.97 3.65
N ASP A 24 -12.60 10.76 3.72
CA ASP A 24 -13.16 9.55 4.34
C ASP A 24 -12.64 8.28 3.66
N LEU A 25 -12.54 8.29 2.33
CA LEU A 25 -11.99 7.15 1.59
C LEU A 25 -10.49 6.95 1.85
N ALA A 26 -9.71 8.03 1.96
CA ALA A 26 -8.29 7.95 2.27
C ALA A 26 -8.06 7.37 3.67
N ASP A 27 -8.84 7.80 4.66
CA ASP A 27 -8.79 7.28 6.03
C ASP A 27 -9.18 5.79 6.08
N GLU A 28 -10.26 5.40 5.39
CA GLU A 28 -10.68 4.00 5.28
C GLU A 28 -9.58 3.13 4.62
N MET A 29 -8.93 3.63 3.57
CA MET A 29 -7.82 2.93 2.92
C MET A 29 -6.61 2.81 3.84
N ALA A 30 -6.25 3.88 4.57
CA ALA A 30 -5.12 3.87 5.49
C ALA A 30 -5.31 2.81 6.58
N VAL A 31 -6.52 2.67 7.11
CA VAL A 31 -6.87 1.61 8.06
C VAL A 31 -6.73 0.23 7.42
N ALA A 32 -7.27 0.02 6.21
CA ALA A 32 -7.19 -1.28 5.54
C ALA A 32 -5.74 -1.71 5.24
N VAL A 33 -4.87 -0.76 4.83
CA VAL A 33 -3.43 -1.00 4.63
C VAL A 33 -2.75 -1.36 5.96
N GLN A 34 -3.05 -0.62 7.02
CA GLN A 34 -2.47 -0.88 8.35
C GLN A 34 -2.88 -2.27 8.87
N GLU A 35 -4.14 -2.65 8.71
CA GLU A 35 -4.63 -3.98 9.10
C GLU A 35 -3.95 -5.10 8.29
N PHE A 36 -3.74 -4.89 6.99
CA PHE A 36 -2.99 -5.83 6.15
C PHE A 36 -1.55 -6.00 6.64
N VAL A 37 -0.82 -4.92 6.92
CA VAL A 37 0.55 -4.99 7.42
C VAL A 37 0.60 -5.71 8.77
N ILE A 38 -0.31 -5.39 9.69
CA ILE A 38 -0.42 -6.08 10.99
C ILE A 38 -0.69 -7.57 10.80
N ALA A 39 -1.53 -7.96 9.83
CA ALA A 39 -1.80 -9.36 9.54
C ALA A 39 -0.56 -10.09 9.02
N VAL A 40 0.21 -9.46 8.13
CA VAL A 40 1.48 -10.02 7.61
C VAL A 40 2.49 -10.21 8.74
N GLU A 41 2.66 -9.20 9.61
CA GLU A 41 3.56 -9.29 10.77
C GLU A 41 3.12 -10.39 11.75
N ARG A 42 1.81 -10.52 12.01
CA ARG A 42 1.26 -11.59 12.85
C ARG A 42 1.51 -12.97 12.26
N VAL A 43 1.42 -13.12 10.94
CA VAL A 43 1.73 -14.38 10.26
C VAL A 43 3.22 -14.69 10.37
N ALA A 44 4.08 -13.70 10.12
CA ALA A 44 5.53 -13.83 10.31
C ALA A 44 5.92 -14.11 11.76
N ALA A 45 5.09 -13.73 12.74
CA ALA A 45 5.26 -14.07 14.15
C ALA A 45 5.22 -15.58 14.42
N GLY A 46 4.61 -16.36 13.53
CA GLY A 46 4.43 -17.80 13.66
C GLY A 46 3.29 -18.18 14.63
N GLY A 47 3.04 -19.48 14.75
CA GLY A 47 2.06 -20.02 15.71
C GLY A 47 0.58 -20.01 15.25
N LEU A 48 0.28 -19.52 14.05
CA LEU A 48 -1.08 -19.51 13.49
C LEU A 48 -1.48 -20.82 12.78
N GLY A 49 -0.50 -21.69 12.47
CA GLY A 49 -0.71 -22.96 11.77
C GLY A 49 -1.55 -22.80 10.50
N ASP A 50 -2.56 -23.66 10.34
CA ASP A 50 -3.44 -23.68 9.16
C ASP A 50 -4.25 -22.40 8.94
N SER A 51 -4.37 -21.53 9.96
CA SER A 51 -5.10 -20.26 9.85
C SER A 51 -4.30 -19.15 9.17
N ALA A 52 -2.98 -19.32 9.01
CA ALA A 52 -2.11 -18.29 8.44
C ALA A 52 -2.54 -17.85 7.04
N ILE A 53 -2.78 -18.81 6.14
CA ILE A 53 -3.21 -18.53 4.76
C ILE A 53 -4.58 -17.85 4.75
N ALA A 54 -5.52 -18.35 5.57
CA ALA A 54 -6.87 -17.77 5.64
C ALA A 54 -6.83 -16.30 6.06
N LEU A 55 -6.02 -15.95 7.07
CA LEU A 55 -5.85 -14.56 7.51
C LEU A 55 -5.26 -13.68 6.41
N LEU A 56 -4.22 -14.13 5.70
CA LEU A 56 -3.64 -13.38 4.58
C LEU A 56 -4.67 -13.15 3.47
N LEU A 57 -5.46 -14.17 3.12
CA LEU A 57 -6.48 -14.06 2.08
C LEU A 57 -7.60 -13.09 2.47
N ILE A 58 -8.02 -13.07 3.74
CA ILE A 58 -9.01 -12.13 4.25
C ILE A 58 -8.51 -10.70 4.08
N HIS A 59 -7.33 -10.39 4.63
CA HIS A 59 -6.80 -9.03 4.60
C HIS A 59 -6.41 -8.58 3.19
N THR A 60 -5.94 -9.48 2.33
CA THR A 60 -5.69 -9.19 0.91
C THR A 60 -6.99 -8.84 0.18
N SER A 61 -8.06 -9.59 0.43
CA SER A 61 -9.38 -9.33 -0.17
C SER A 61 -9.98 -8.01 0.31
N GLN A 62 -9.83 -7.70 1.59
CA GLN A 62 -10.25 -6.41 2.15
C GLN A 62 -9.46 -5.26 1.51
N LEU A 63 -8.14 -5.37 1.41
CA LEU A 63 -7.29 -4.37 0.75
C LEU A 63 -7.70 -4.17 -0.71
N ALA A 64 -7.94 -5.25 -1.46
CA ALA A 64 -8.41 -5.18 -2.84
C ALA A 64 -9.79 -4.49 -2.96
N ALA A 65 -10.72 -4.77 -2.04
CA ALA A 65 -12.04 -4.14 -2.02
C ALA A 65 -11.98 -2.63 -1.74
N HIS A 66 -11.12 -2.20 -0.81
CA HIS A 66 -10.89 -0.77 -0.54
C HIS A 66 -10.19 -0.10 -1.73
N GLY A 67 -9.16 -0.74 -2.29
CA GLY A 67 -8.45 -0.24 -3.47
C GLY A 67 -9.32 -0.12 -4.72
N ALA A 68 -10.30 -1.00 -4.92
CA ALA A 68 -11.24 -0.91 -6.04
C ALA A 68 -12.08 0.39 -6.01
N ARG A 69 -12.38 0.90 -4.80
CA ARG A 69 -13.10 2.17 -4.63
C ARG A 69 -12.24 3.37 -5.02
N LEU A 70 -10.92 3.32 -4.76
CA LEU A 70 -9.97 4.33 -5.22
C LEU A 70 -9.90 4.36 -6.75
N GLY A 71 -9.84 3.20 -7.40
CA GLY A 71 -9.82 3.12 -8.87
C GLY A 71 -11.09 3.63 -9.56
N ALA A 72 -12.18 3.80 -8.83
CA ALA A 72 -13.42 4.39 -9.33
C ALA A 72 -13.45 5.93 -9.22
N LEU A 73 -12.48 6.55 -8.54
CA LEU A 73 -12.37 7.99 -8.46
C LEU A 73 -11.80 8.58 -9.76
N THR A 74 -12.23 9.80 -10.07
CA THR A 74 -11.62 10.62 -11.11
C THR A 74 -10.17 10.91 -10.75
N ASP A 75 -9.28 10.89 -11.75
CA ASP A 75 -7.86 11.20 -11.57
C ASP A 75 -7.64 12.49 -10.76
N VAL A 76 -6.89 12.38 -9.67
CA VAL A 76 -6.51 13.52 -8.83
C VAL A 76 -5.21 14.09 -9.39
N VAL A 77 -5.26 15.33 -9.90
CA VAL A 77 -4.07 16.07 -10.32
C VAL A 77 -3.64 16.97 -9.15
N PRO A 78 -2.52 16.68 -8.47
CA PRO A 78 -2.07 17.50 -7.35
C PRO A 78 -1.68 18.90 -7.83
N GLU A 79 -1.81 19.90 -6.94
CA GLU A 79 -1.43 21.29 -7.24
C GLU A 79 0.06 21.45 -7.61
N GLY A 80 0.91 20.59 -7.03
CA GLY A 80 2.32 20.45 -7.37
C GLY A 80 2.63 19.07 -7.91
N ARG A 81 3.35 18.98 -9.03
CA ARG A 81 3.85 17.68 -9.56
C ARG A 81 5.13 17.24 -8.85
N TYR A 82 5.11 17.25 -7.52
CA TYR A 82 6.18 16.71 -6.71
C TYR A 82 5.63 15.56 -5.88
N GLU A 83 6.43 14.51 -5.75
CA GLU A 83 6.14 13.43 -4.82
C GLU A 83 6.78 13.81 -3.47
N PRO A 84 6.02 13.84 -2.37
CA PRO A 84 6.61 14.07 -1.05
C PRO A 84 7.62 12.97 -0.76
N ASP A 85 8.74 13.35 -0.13
CA ASP A 85 9.77 12.39 0.27
C ASP A 85 9.16 11.33 1.20
N THR A 86 9.09 10.10 0.71
CA THR A 86 8.60 8.93 1.45
C THR A 86 9.62 8.43 2.47
N GLY A 87 10.79 9.06 2.55
CA GLY A 87 11.86 8.74 3.48
C GLY A 87 12.71 7.57 2.99
N GLY A 88 13.50 7.00 3.90
CA GLY A 88 14.31 5.83 3.61
C GLY A 88 13.46 4.58 3.43
N GLU A 89 13.86 3.71 2.50
CA GLU A 89 13.23 2.41 2.29
C GLU A 89 13.36 1.54 3.56
N PRO A 90 12.27 0.96 4.08
CA PRO A 90 12.32 0.13 5.28
C PRO A 90 13.05 -1.19 5.00
N GLU A 91 13.82 -1.67 5.97
CA GLU A 91 14.45 -2.98 5.91
C GLU A 91 13.40 -4.08 6.15
N VAL A 92 13.13 -4.88 5.12
CA VAL A 92 12.08 -5.91 5.14
C VAL A 92 12.62 -7.35 5.02
N ASP A 93 13.95 -7.53 5.04
CA ASP A 93 14.54 -8.86 4.78
C ASP A 93 14.23 -9.87 5.89
N ASP A 94 14.26 -9.43 7.16
CA ASP A 94 13.86 -10.25 8.30
C ASP A 94 12.40 -10.73 8.17
N LEU A 95 11.49 -9.85 7.73
CA LEU A 95 10.09 -10.21 7.52
C LEU A 95 9.96 -11.27 6.43
N ARG A 96 10.68 -11.08 5.31
CA ARG A 96 10.72 -12.01 4.18
C ARG A 96 11.24 -13.39 4.60
N LEU A 97 12.33 -13.45 5.37
CA LEU A 97 12.91 -14.70 5.84
C LEU A 97 11.97 -15.46 6.77
N ARG A 98 11.28 -14.76 7.67
CA ARG A 98 10.30 -15.38 8.59
C ARG A 98 9.08 -15.93 7.85
N LEU A 99 8.57 -15.22 6.85
CA LEU A 99 7.48 -15.71 6.01
C LEU A 99 7.90 -16.97 5.24
N ALA A 100 9.12 -17.00 4.71
CA ALA A 100 9.66 -18.19 4.04
C ALA A 100 9.77 -19.40 4.98
N GLU A 101 10.11 -19.19 6.25
CA GLU A 101 10.12 -20.25 7.26
C GLU A 101 8.69 -20.75 7.56
N VAL A 102 7.77 -19.83 7.84
CA VAL A 102 6.35 -20.11 8.11
C VAL A 102 5.71 -20.90 6.97
N PHE A 103 6.04 -20.56 5.71
CA PHE A 103 5.48 -21.19 4.52
C PHE A 103 6.43 -22.15 3.83
N SER A 104 7.45 -22.68 4.52
CA SER A 104 8.44 -23.59 3.91
C SER A 104 7.85 -24.78 3.15
N HIS A 105 6.64 -25.22 3.52
CA HIS A 105 5.87 -26.28 2.85
C HIS A 105 5.09 -25.84 1.59
N ALA A 106 4.90 -24.54 1.37
CA ALA A 106 4.03 -23.98 0.32
C ALA A 106 4.56 -22.68 -0.34
N ASP A 107 5.82 -22.28 -0.10
CA ASP A 107 6.40 -21.01 -0.59
C ASP A 107 6.69 -21.02 -2.10
N ARG A 108 6.88 -22.21 -2.70
CA ARG A 108 7.14 -22.33 -4.14
C ARG A 108 5.83 -22.30 -4.93
N TYR A 109 5.72 -21.36 -5.86
CA TYR A 109 4.67 -21.37 -6.89
C TYR A 109 5.30 -21.45 -8.29
N ASN A 110 4.61 -22.13 -9.21
CA ASN A 110 4.99 -22.16 -10.62
C ASN A 110 4.03 -21.26 -11.39
N THR A 111 4.54 -20.23 -12.05
CA THR A 111 3.79 -19.47 -13.04
C THR A 111 3.74 -20.28 -14.33
N ILE A 112 2.54 -20.46 -14.89
CA ILE A 112 2.37 -21.01 -16.23
C ILE A 112 2.17 -19.80 -17.16
N ASP A 113 3.17 -19.52 -17.98
CA ASP A 113 3.06 -18.49 -19.00
C ASP A 113 2.14 -18.98 -20.12
N ASP A 114 1.29 -18.09 -20.62
CA ASP A 114 0.40 -18.39 -21.74
C ASP A 114 1.24 -18.56 -23.03
N PRO A 115 1.06 -19.65 -23.81
CA PRO A 115 1.77 -19.80 -25.08
C PRO A 115 1.26 -18.76 -26.11
N TYR A 116 2.11 -17.78 -26.43
CA TYR A 116 1.90 -16.81 -27.52
C TYR A 116 1.96 -17.46 -28.91
#